data_AF-A0A534Y0E9-F1
#
_entry.id   AF-A0A534Y0E9-F1
#
_cell.length_a   1.000
_cell.length_b   1.000
_cell.length_c   1.000
_cell.angle_alpha   90.00
_cell.angle_beta   90.00
_cell.angle_gamma   90.00
#
_symmetry.space_group_name_H-M   'P 1'
#
loop_
_entity.id
_entity.type
_entity.pdbx_description
1 polymer ?
#
loop_
_entity_poly.entity_id
_entity_poly.type
_entity_poly.pdbx_seq_one_letter_code
_entity_poly.pdbx_strand_id
1 'polypeptide(L)'
;MIGILDREGPRSFREGRDLAEFPSRAASWKMIVTFNGSAFDLPHLRALFPGWQPPAAHLDLCHALRLAGERGSLKQIEARLGLHRPARLDKPSVLDASILWRAQRAGDPLALRRLVEYNLTDAFHLRPLAEIAYNLLVRRLRMPVPDLPVSDRGALLYDVSKAVERACGTPQG
;
A
#
# COMPACT_ATOMS: atom_id res chain seq x y z
N MET A 1 -0.65 12.29 -0.55
CA MET A 1 0.49 11.38 -0.33
C MET A 1 0.20 10.09 -1.08
N ILE A 2 1.20 9.47 -1.70
CA ILE A 2 1.06 8.20 -2.42
C ILE A 2 2.13 7.23 -1.91
N GLY A 3 1.69 6.07 -1.40
CA GLY A 3 2.58 5.02 -0.91
C GLY A 3 2.66 3.89 -1.92
N ILE A 4 3.87 3.43 -2.22
CA ILE A 4 4.12 2.39 -3.21
C ILE A 4 5.12 1.38 -2.67
N LEU A 5 5.07 0.16 -3.22
CA LEU A 5 6.13 -0.83 -3.15
C LEU A 5 6.41 -1.32 -4.57
N ASP A 6 7.63 -1.15 -5.06
CA ASP A 6 8.08 -1.72 -6.32
C ASP A 6 9.47 -2.34 -6.21
N ARG A 7 10.11 -2.64 -7.35
CA ARG A 7 11.42 -3.29 -7.42
C ARG A 7 12.55 -2.55 -6.69
N GLU A 8 12.46 -1.23 -6.52
CA GLU A 8 13.48 -0.45 -5.79
C GLU A 8 13.05 -0.15 -4.35
N GLY A 9 12.00 -0.82 -3.88
CA GLY A 9 11.55 -0.81 -2.50
C GLY A 9 10.37 0.13 -2.23
N PRO A 10 9.97 0.25 -0.95
CA PRO A 10 8.87 1.11 -0.56
C PRO A 10 9.24 2.60 -0.69
N ARG A 11 8.30 3.40 -1.20
CA ARG A 11 8.44 4.86 -1.31
C ARG A 11 7.12 5.56 -1.01
N SER A 12 7.19 6.69 -0.31
CA SER A 12 6.05 7.55 -0.05
C SER A 12 6.29 8.93 -0.66
N PHE A 13 5.43 9.30 -1.61
CA PHE A 13 5.46 10.56 -2.33
C PHE A 13 4.56 11.58 -1.65
N ARG A 14 5.04 12.83 -1.50
CA ARG A 14 4.36 13.88 -0.75
C ARG A 14 4.24 15.17 -1.55
N GLU A 15 3.08 15.79 -1.42
CA GLU A 15 2.81 17.12 -1.98
C GLU A 15 3.81 18.14 -1.40
N GLY A 16 4.27 19.06 -2.24
CA GLY A 16 5.31 20.04 -1.87
C GLY A 16 6.70 19.46 -1.66
N ARG A 17 6.94 18.16 -1.95
CA ARG A 17 8.26 17.53 -1.85
C ARG A 17 8.65 16.78 -3.11
N ASP A 18 8.02 15.65 -3.37
CA ASP A 18 8.42 14.72 -4.43
C ASP A 18 7.22 14.09 -5.17
N LEU A 19 5.99 14.54 -4.90
CA LEU A 19 4.78 14.01 -5.54
C LEU A 19 4.84 14.03 -7.08
N ALA A 20 5.47 15.05 -7.65
CA ALA A 20 5.64 15.20 -9.10
C ALA A 20 6.52 14.10 -9.72
N GLU A 21 7.32 13.37 -8.93
CA GLU A 21 8.16 12.27 -9.42
C GLU A 21 7.39 10.95 -9.58
N PHE A 22 6.18 10.85 -9.03
CA PHE A 22 5.38 9.61 -9.07
C PHE A 22 5.18 9.08 -10.50
N PRO A 23 4.76 9.89 -11.50
CA PRO A 23 4.55 9.39 -12.86
C PRO A 23 5.80 8.76 -13.46
N SER A 24 6.97 9.39 -13.26
CA SER A 24 8.26 8.86 -13.73
C SER A 24 8.62 7.54 -13.05
N ARG A 25 8.36 7.43 -11.73
CA ARG A 25 8.56 6.18 -10.99
C ARG A 25 7.66 5.05 -11.50
N ALA A 26 6.41 5.38 -11.81
CA ALA A 26 5.40 4.42 -12.23
C ALA A 26 5.49 4.02 -13.72
N ALA A 27 6.25 4.76 -14.53
CA ALA A 27 6.25 4.63 -15.99
C ALA A 27 6.65 3.23 -16.49
N SER A 28 7.55 2.53 -15.78
CA SER A 28 8.04 1.20 -16.20
C SER A 28 7.22 0.04 -15.63
N TRP A 29 6.16 0.31 -14.87
CA TRP A 29 5.37 -0.75 -14.25
C TRP A 29 4.56 -1.48 -15.31
N LYS A 30 4.55 -2.81 -15.21
CA LYS A 30 3.76 -3.68 -16.09
C LYS A 30 2.37 -3.99 -15.52
N MET A 31 2.23 -3.82 -14.21
CA MET A 31 1.01 -4.07 -13.45
C MET A 31 0.96 -3.13 -12.25
N ILE A 32 -0.25 -2.73 -11.87
CA ILE A 32 -0.52 -2.08 -10.59
C ILE A 32 -1.38 -3.00 -9.73
N VAL A 33 -1.08 -3.06 -8.43
CA VAL A 33 -1.87 -3.79 -7.43
C VAL A 33 -2.37 -2.78 -6.41
N THR A 34 -3.66 -2.80 -6.12
CA THR A 34 -4.32 -1.85 -5.20
C THR A 34 -5.32 -2.57 -4.31
N PHE A 35 -5.78 -1.91 -3.24
CA PHE A 35 -6.96 -2.36 -2.50
C PHE A 35 -8.11 -1.37 -2.67
N ASN A 36 -9.14 -1.75 -3.43
CA ASN A 36 -10.25 -0.87 -3.84
C ASN A 36 -9.81 0.32 -4.70
N GLY A 37 -8.69 0.16 -5.43
CA GLY A 37 -8.10 1.23 -6.24
C GLY A 37 -8.87 1.50 -7.53
N SER A 38 -9.70 0.57 -8.00
CA SER A 38 -10.58 0.82 -9.16
C SER A 38 -11.58 1.94 -8.87
N ALA A 39 -12.11 1.97 -7.64
CA ALA A 39 -13.07 2.96 -7.18
C ALA A 39 -12.41 4.21 -6.58
N PHE A 40 -11.17 4.09 -6.08
CA PHE A 40 -10.50 5.15 -5.35
C PHE A 40 -9.17 5.57 -6.00
N ASP A 41 -8.12 4.75 -5.93
CA ASP A 41 -6.76 5.15 -6.33
C ASP A 41 -6.67 5.64 -7.79
N LEU A 42 -7.14 4.84 -8.76
CA LEU A 42 -6.97 5.16 -10.19
C LEU A 42 -7.70 6.45 -10.61
N PRO A 43 -8.98 6.68 -10.21
CA PRO A 43 -9.62 7.98 -10.44
C PRO A 43 -8.82 9.16 -9.88
N HIS A 44 -8.33 9.05 -8.64
CA HIS A 44 -7.57 10.12 -7.99
C HIS A 44 -6.21 10.35 -8.67
N LEU A 45 -5.49 9.29 -9.04
CA LEU A 45 -4.21 9.40 -9.74
C LEU A 45 -4.35 10.05 -11.12
N ARG A 46 -5.40 9.71 -11.87
CA ARG A 46 -5.69 10.35 -13.17
C ARG A 46 -6.02 11.83 -13.02
N ALA A 47 -6.75 12.20 -11.96
CA ALA A 47 -7.04 13.61 -11.67
C ALA A 47 -5.80 14.38 -11.22
N LEU A 48 -4.94 13.77 -10.39
CA LEU A 48 -3.71 14.38 -9.89
C LEU A 48 -2.63 14.54 -10.97
N PHE A 49 -2.57 13.61 -11.93
CA PHE A 49 -1.55 13.60 -12.98
C PHE A 49 -2.20 13.51 -14.37
N PRO A 50 -2.68 14.64 -14.92
CA PRO A 50 -3.20 14.69 -16.29
C PRO A 50 -2.11 14.25 -17.28
N GLY A 51 -2.27 13.07 -17.88
CA GLY A 51 -1.30 12.47 -18.81
C GLY A 51 -0.66 11.18 -18.31
N TRP A 52 -0.73 10.88 -17.01
CA TRP A 52 -0.38 9.56 -16.51
C TRP A 52 -1.43 8.53 -16.94
N GLN A 53 -0.97 7.38 -17.42
CA GLN A 53 -1.80 6.23 -17.72
C GLN A 53 -1.38 5.06 -16.83
N PRO A 54 -2.32 4.34 -16.21
CA PRO A 54 -1.98 3.13 -15.49
C PRO A 54 -1.47 2.05 -16.46
N PRO A 55 -0.68 1.08 -15.97
CA PRO A 55 -0.33 -0.09 -16.76
C PRO A 55 -1.58 -0.87 -17.22
N ALA A 56 -1.43 -1.62 -18.31
CA ALA A 56 -2.54 -2.39 -18.88
C ALA A 56 -3.11 -3.44 -17.90
N ALA A 57 -2.27 -3.98 -17.01
CA ALA A 57 -2.70 -4.91 -15.99
C ALA A 57 -2.95 -4.21 -14.66
N HIS A 58 -4.12 -4.45 -14.08
CA HIS A 58 -4.50 -3.96 -12.75
C HIS A 58 -5.13 -5.10 -11.95
N LEU A 59 -4.57 -5.37 -10.78
CA LEU A 59 -5.16 -6.28 -9.80
C LEU A 59 -5.75 -5.47 -8.65
N ASP A 60 -7.08 -5.40 -8.59
CA ASP A 60 -7.78 -4.87 -7.42
C ASP A 60 -8.04 -5.98 -6.40
N LEU A 61 -7.29 -5.94 -5.29
CA LEU A 61 -7.37 -6.93 -4.23
C LEU A 61 -8.70 -6.93 -3.50
N CYS A 62 -9.43 -5.81 -3.46
CA CYS A 62 -10.78 -5.79 -2.86
C CYS A 62 -11.70 -6.78 -3.60
N HIS A 63 -11.54 -6.90 -4.91
CA HIS A 63 -12.34 -7.80 -5.74
C HIS A 63 -11.75 -9.22 -5.76
N ALA A 64 -10.44 -9.36 -5.93
CA ALA A 64 -9.78 -10.66 -5.95
C ALA A 64 -9.95 -11.43 -4.64
N LEU A 65 -9.73 -10.77 -3.50
CA LEU A 65 -9.90 -11.38 -2.17
C LEU A 65 -11.37 -11.74 -1.90
N ARG A 66 -12.32 -10.89 -2.32
CA ARG A 66 -13.75 -11.20 -2.22
C ARG A 66 -14.15 -12.44 -3.01
N LEU A 67 -13.58 -12.65 -4.20
CA LEU A 67 -13.78 -13.88 -4.99
C LEU A 67 -13.14 -15.10 -4.31
N ALA A 68 -12.01 -14.89 -3.63
CA ALA A 68 -11.32 -15.90 -2.83
C ALA A 68 -12.06 -16.27 -1.52
N GLY A 69 -13.10 -15.51 -1.14
CA GLY A 69 -13.88 -15.73 0.09
C GLY A 69 -13.52 -14.78 1.24
N GLU A 70 -12.57 -13.88 1.02
CA GLU A 70 -12.10 -12.91 2.00
C GLU A 70 -12.83 -11.56 1.86
N ARG A 71 -13.55 -11.13 2.90
CA ARG A 71 -14.36 -9.91 2.89
C ARG A 71 -14.00 -8.97 4.04
N GLY A 72 -14.21 -7.68 3.82
CA GLY A 72 -13.99 -6.63 4.82
C GLY A 72 -12.96 -5.61 4.39
N SER A 73 -12.58 -4.75 5.32
CA SER A 73 -11.48 -3.80 5.14
C SER A 73 -10.12 -4.50 5.00
N LEU A 74 -9.14 -3.81 4.42
CA LEU A 74 -7.76 -4.30 4.28
C LEU A 74 -7.23 -4.87 5.61
N LYS A 75 -7.36 -4.11 6.70
CA LYS A 75 -6.90 -4.50 8.04
C LYS A 75 -7.57 -5.77 8.58
N GLN A 76 -8.88 -5.90 8.38
CA GLN A 76 -9.61 -7.10 8.80
C GLN A 76 -9.17 -8.33 8.01
N ILE A 77 -8.83 -8.17 6.73
CA ILE A 77 -8.33 -9.27 5.90
C ILE A 77 -6.90 -9.63 6.30
N GLU A 78 -6.02 -8.65 6.47
CA GLU A 78 -4.65 -8.87 6.95
C GLU A 78 -4.62 -9.65 8.26
N ALA A 79 -5.39 -9.21 9.27
CA ALA A 79 -5.46 -9.89 10.56
C ALA A 79 -5.91 -11.35 10.43
N ARG A 80 -6.94 -11.62 9.61
CA ARG A 80 -7.45 -12.99 9.38
C ARG A 80 -6.44 -13.87 8.64
N LEU A 81 -5.64 -13.29 7.76
CA LEU A 81 -4.58 -13.98 7.02
C LEU A 81 -3.23 -14.00 7.77
N GLY A 82 -3.22 -13.55 9.02
CA GLY A 82 -2.03 -13.52 9.87
C GLY A 82 -0.99 -12.47 9.47
N LEU A 83 -1.31 -11.50 8.61
CA LEU A 83 -0.42 -10.39 8.28
C LEU A 83 -0.47 -9.34 9.40
N HIS A 84 0.31 -9.59 10.45
CA HIS A 84 0.36 -8.73 11.62
C HIS A 84 1.11 -7.42 11.34
N ARG A 85 0.58 -6.33 11.89
CA ARG A 85 1.21 -5.02 11.89
C ARG A 85 2.00 -4.83 13.20
N PRO A 86 3.02 -3.96 13.23
CA PRO A 86 3.61 -3.51 14.49
C PRO A 86 2.53 -3.02 15.45
N ALA A 87 2.68 -3.27 16.76
CA ALA A 87 1.69 -2.86 17.77
C ALA A 87 1.38 -1.35 17.75
N ARG A 88 2.36 -0.51 17.40
CA ARG A 88 2.17 0.94 17.22
C ARG A 88 1.23 1.32 16.06
N LEU A 89 0.97 0.37 15.16
CA LEU A 89 0.09 0.48 14.00
C LEU A 89 -1.22 -0.32 14.13
N ASP A 90 -1.45 -1.00 15.25
CA ASP A 90 -2.63 -1.86 15.42
C ASP A 90 -3.94 -1.06 15.49
N LYS A 91 -3.90 0.27 15.68
CA LYS A 91 -5.12 1.08 15.86
C LYS A 91 -5.08 2.46 15.19
N PRO A 92 -5.31 2.51 13.87
CA PRO A 92 -6.12 3.61 13.33
C PRO A 92 -7.48 3.11 12.88
N SER A 93 -8.51 3.70 13.45
CA SER A 93 -9.77 3.90 12.76
C SER A 93 -9.58 4.83 11.55
N VAL A 94 -10.54 4.82 10.61
CA VAL A 94 -10.58 5.81 9.50
C VAL A 94 -10.63 7.25 10.04
N LEU A 95 -11.24 7.41 11.22
CA LEU A 95 -11.25 8.67 11.97
C LEU A 95 -9.82 9.09 12.36
N ASP A 96 -8.98 8.16 12.81
CA ASP A 96 -7.59 8.43 13.17
C ASP A 96 -6.74 8.85 11.97
N ALA A 97 -6.93 8.25 10.79
CA ALA A 97 -6.23 8.68 9.58
C ALA A 97 -6.58 10.13 9.19
N SER A 98 -7.85 10.50 9.34
CA SER A 98 -8.32 11.87 9.10
C SER A 98 -7.75 12.87 10.12
N ILE A 99 -7.66 12.47 11.39
CA ILE A 99 -7.03 13.28 12.46
C ILE A 99 -5.54 13.46 12.17
N LEU A 100 -4.82 12.39 11.85
CA LEU A 100 -3.40 12.43 11.49
C LEU A 100 -3.17 13.32 10.25
N TRP A 101 -4.06 13.25 9.25
CA TRP A 101 -4.00 14.12 8.08
C TRP A 101 -4.17 15.60 8.44
N ARG A 102 -5.10 15.95 9.32
CA ARG A 102 -5.25 17.35 9.78
C ARG A 102 -4.05 17.81 10.60
N ALA A 103 -3.58 17.00 11.53
CA ALA A 103 -2.45 17.32 12.39
C ALA A 103 -1.15 17.51 11.59
N GLN A 104 -0.87 16.63 10.62
CA GLN A 104 0.32 16.81 9.77
C GLN A 104 0.21 18.05 8.87
N ARG A 105 -1.00 18.39 8.38
CA ARG A 105 -1.22 19.66 7.67
C ARG A 105 -1.01 20.89 8.54
N ALA A 106 -1.21 20.76 9.85
CA ALA A 106 -0.89 21.79 10.84
C ALA A 106 0.60 21.79 11.25
N GLY A 107 1.43 20.93 10.64
CA GLY A 107 2.87 20.89 10.86
C GLY A 107 3.34 19.89 11.91
N ASP A 108 2.48 19.01 12.43
CA ASP A 108 2.88 17.99 13.42
C ASP A 108 3.78 16.90 12.77
N PRO A 109 5.07 16.81 13.14
CA PRO A 109 6.01 15.85 12.55
C PRO A 109 5.74 14.40 13.02
N LEU A 110 5.16 14.20 14.20
CA LEU A 110 4.80 12.87 14.69
C LEU A 110 3.56 12.35 13.97
N ALA A 111 2.59 13.23 13.72
CA ALA A 111 1.43 12.88 12.92
C ALA A 111 1.83 12.50 11.49
N LEU A 112 2.74 13.28 10.88
CA LEU A 112 3.32 12.96 9.58
C LEU A 112 4.00 11.59 9.59
N ARG A 113 4.89 11.32 10.57
CA ARG A 113 5.61 10.05 10.66
C ARG A 113 4.66 8.86 10.73
N ARG A 114 3.63 8.94 11.59
CA ARG A 114 2.62 7.90 11.70
C ARG A 114 1.83 7.72 10.41
N LEU A 115 1.41 8.81 9.77
CA LEU A 115 0.65 8.74 8.52
C LEU A 115 1.45 8.06 7.40
N VAL A 116 2.73 8.42 7.24
CA VAL A 116 3.66 7.78 6.29
C VAL A 116 3.79 6.28 6.60
N GLU A 117 3.96 5.95 7.88
CA GLU A 117 4.13 4.56 8.32
C GLU A 117 2.89 3.71 8.02
N TYR A 118 1.68 4.24 8.26
CA TYR A 118 0.45 3.56 7.85
C TYR A 118 0.36 3.37 6.35
N ASN A 119 0.59 4.42 5.59
CA ASN A 119 0.51 4.42 4.14
C ASN A 119 1.47 3.42 3.49
N LEU A 120 2.71 3.35 3.98
CA LEU A 120 3.71 2.39 3.50
C LEU A 120 3.42 0.95 3.93
N THR A 121 2.93 0.76 5.16
CA THR A 121 2.52 -0.58 5.63
C THR A 121 1.39 -1.14 4.77
N ASP A 122 0.39 -0.32 4.45
CA ASP A 122 -0.73 -0.70 3.57
C ASP A 122 -0.21 -1.10 2.19
N ALA A 123 0.63 -0.27 1.57
CA ALA A 123 1.20 -0.54 0.24
C ALA A 123 2.05 -1.80 0.22
N PHE A 124 2.85 -2.04 1.26
CA PHE A 124 3.72 -3.20 1.32
C PHE A 124 2.91 -4.50 1.43
N HIS A 125 1.89 -4.54 2.29
CA HIS A 125 1.06 -5.74 2.47
C HIS A 125 0.26 -6.14 1.23
N LEU A 126 0.09 -5.27 0.24
CA LEU A 126 -0.57 -5.62 -1.00
C LEU A 126 0.14 -6.76 -1.74
N ARG A 127 1.47 -6.86 -1.65
CA ARG A 127 2.22 -7.96 -2.28
C ARG A 127 1.88 -9.34 -1.70
N PRO A 128 2.08 -9.62 -0.40
CA PRO A 128 1.70 -10.91 0.17
C PRO A 128 0.20 -11.19 0.05
N LEU A 129 -0.66 -10.15 0.11
CA LEU A 129 -2.09 -10.33 -0.14
C LEU A 129 -2.41 -10.75 -1.59
N ALA A 130 -1.69 -10.23 -2.58
CA ALA A 130 -1.82 -10.67 -3.97
C ALA A 130 -1.38 -12.12 -4.16
N GLU A 131 -0.26 -12.50 -3.54
CA GLU A 131 0.26 -13.88 -3.55
C GLU A 131 -0.75 -14.85 -2.89
N ILE A 132 -1.32 -14.46 -1.75
CA ILE A 132 -2.38 -15.24 -1.08
C ILE A 132 -3.65 -15.32 -1.93
N ALA A 133 -4.13 -14.20 -2.49
CA ALA A 133 -5.32 -14.16 -3.33
C ALA A 133 -5.16 -15.07 -4.56
N TYR A 134 -3.99 -15.04 -5.20
CA TYR A 134 -3.65 -15.93 -6.30
C TYR A 134 -3.75 -17.40 -5.87
N ASN A 135 -3.08 -17.79 -4.77
CA ASN A 135 -3.08 -19.19 -4.28
C ASN A 135 -4.49 -19.67 -3.95
N LEU A 136 -5.30 -18.82 -3.28
CA LEU A 136 -6.68 -19.14 -2.96
C LEU A 136 -7.53 -19.35 -4.23
N LEU A 137 -7.38 -18.49 -5.23
CA LEU A 137 -8.13 -18.59 -6.49
C LEU A 137 -7.70 -19.78 -7.33
N VAL A 138 -6.39 -20.04 -7.46
CA VAL A 138 -5.84 -21.21 -8.17
C VAL A 138 -6.41 -22.50 -7.59
N ARG A 139 -6.37 -22.65 -6.26
CA ARG A 139 -6.91 -23.83 -5.57
C ARG A 139 -8.42 -23.93 -5.73
N ARG A 140 -9.15 -22.82 -5.57
CA ARG A 140 -10.62 -22.76 -5.72
C ARG A 140 -11.07 -23.14 -7.12
N LEU A 141 -10.36 -22.69 -8.15
CA LEU A 141 -10.66 -22.93 -9.56
C LEU A 141 -10.02 -24.22 -10.08
N ARG A 142 -9.27 -24.96 -9.24
CA ARG A 142 -8.53 -26.17 -9.60
C ARG A 142 -7.63 -25.97 -10.82
N MET A 143 -6.98 -24.81 -10.91
CA MET A 143 -6.05 -24.53 -12.01
C MET A 143 -4.78 -25.39 -11.88
N PRO A 144 -4.26 -25.94 -12.99
CA PRO A 144 -3.08 -26.80 -12.98
C PRO A 144 -1.78 -25.97 -12.95
N VAL A 145 -1.68 -25.04 -11.99
CA VAL A 145 -0.52 -24.17 -11.80
C VAL A 145 -0.09 -24.21 -10.33
N PRO A 146 1.21 -24.09 -10.03
CA PRO A 146 1.68 -24.12 -8.65
C PRO A 146 1.28 -22.86 -7.88
N ASP A 147 1.26 -22.99 -6.57
CA ASP A 147 1.16 -21.86 -5.66
C ASP A 147 2.41 -20.97 -5.74
N LEU A 148 2.22 -19.66 -5.53
CA LEU A 148 3.29 -18.72 -5.32
C LEU A 148 3.81 -18.79 -3.88
N PRO A 149 5.11 -18.59 -3.65
CA PRO A 149 5.63 -18.31 -2.32
C PRO A 149 5.02 -17.01 -1.81
N VAL A 150 4.62 -16.99 -0.53
CA VAL A 150 4.13 -15.77 0.13
C VAL A 150 5.31 -15.06 0.77
N SER A 151 5.49 -13.79 0.43
CA SER A 151 6.61 -12.95 0.86
C SER A 151 6.68 -12.81 2.39
N ASP A 152 7.91 -12.88 2.91
CA ASP A 152 8.18 -12.86 4.34
C ASP A 152 7.91 -11.48 5.00
N ARG A 153 7.45 -11.55 6.24
CA ARG A 153 7.02 -10.43 7.10
C ARG A 153 8.19 -9.77 7.84
N GLY A 154 9.35 -10.42 7.95
CA GLY A 154 10.51 -9.87 8.67
C GLY A 154 11.21 -8.72 7.93
N ALA A 155 11.53 -8.92 6.64
CA ALA A 155 12.17 -7.92 5.78
C ALA A 155 11.30 -6.65 5.63
N LEU A 156 9.98 -6.85 5.60
CA LEU A 156 8.97 -5.80 5.53
C LEU A 156 9.14 -4.68 6.56
N LEU A 157 9.29 -5.06 7.84
CA LEU A 157 9.33 -4.08 8.93
C LEU A 157 10.55 -3.16 8.82
N TYR A 158 11.66 -3.72 8.35
CA TYR A 158 12.89 -2.98 8.15
C TYR A 158 12.80 -2.00 6.97
N ASP A 159 12.27 -2.46 5.82
CA ASP A 159 12.15 -1.64 4.63
C ASP A 159 11.20 -0.44 4.83
N VAL A 160 10.05 -0.67 5.48
CA VAL A 160 9.12 0.40 5.80
C VAL A 160 9.76 1.42 6.74
N SER A 161 10.50 0.98 7.77
CA SER A 161 11.14 1.90 8.72
C SER A 161 12.11 2.87 8.03
N LYS A 162 12.96 2.37 7.13
CA LYS A 162 13.87 3.20 6.33
C LYS A 162 13.15 4.14 5.36
N ALA A 163 12.07 3.67 4.75
CA ALA A 163 11.27 4.49 3.85
C ALA A 163 10.52 5.60 4.61
N VAL A 164 10.04 5.33 5.83
CA VAL A 164 9.44 6.32 6.72
C VAL A 164 10.43 7.43 7.04
N GLU A 165 11.66 7.08 7.45
CA GLU A 165 12.72 8.05 7.75
C GLU A 165 13.02 8.94 6.55
N ARG A 166 13.19 8.34 5.36
CA ARG A 166 13.38 9.09 4.11
C ARG A 166 12.22 10.04 3.82
N ALA A 167 10.99 9.59 3.99
CA ALA A 167 9.77 10.34 3.68
C ALA A 167 9.44 11.47 4.67
N CYS A 168 9.90 11.35 5.92
CA CYS A 168 9.76 12.41 6.93
C CYS A 168 10.88 13.45 6.83
N GLY A 169 12.05 13.07 6.28
CA GLY A 169 13.28 13.83 6.43
C GLY A 169 13.95 13.51 7.76
N THR A 170 15.28 13.57 7.83
CA THR A 170 16.01 13.45 9.09
C THR A 170 15.51 14.56 10.02
N PRO A 171 15.17 14.30 11.29
CA PRO A 171 15.00 15.39 12.24
C PRO A 171 16.30 16.19 12.22
N GLN A 172 16.22 17.48 11.86
CA GLN A 172 17.32 18.38 12.17
C GLN A 172 17.42 18.38 13.69
N GLY A 173 18.56 17.88 14.19
CA GLY A 173 18.92 17.95 15.60
C GLY A 173 19.15 19.37 16.05
#